data_AF-A0A6J3LSN7-F1
#
_entry.id   AF-A0A6J3LSN7-F1
#
_cell.length_a   1.000
_cell.length_b   1.000
_cell.length_c   1.000
_cell.angle_alpha   90.00
_cell.angle_beta   90.00
_cell.angle_gamma   90.00
#
_symmetry.space_group_name_H-M   'P 1'
#
loop_
_entity.id
_entity.type
_entity.pdbx_description
1 polymer ?
#
loop_
_entity_poly.entity_id
_entity_poly.type
_entity_poly.pdbx_seq_one_letter_code
_entity_poly.pdbx_strand_id
1 'polypeptide(L)'
;PAPSSYPLAAACGNEWQYLNFDTSSGTDMNHLGTLHNLICSGELRAYLSWGYKSATDENNIFKCFFEADDEKVPVSILGLLQGTDVSGTFIGDVVGGMIIDNNDFAGECATGDTYGYTDVDPLDSREKIHICQPTWSLPEGFDESTSTCSAIADHPTEMVDTIALVAIHEMTHYSTVGPASAFEALITDQLKFDGQKAYGIERAAGLIGQDHEELRAEGNADNYA
;
A
#
# COMPACT_ATOMS: atom_id res chain seq x y z
N PRO A 1 -11.55 5.87 20.98
CA PRO A 1 -10.17 6.03 20.48
C PRO A 1 -9.57 7.39 20.89
N ALA A 2 -8.42 7.37 21.55
CA ALA A 2 -7.66 8.60 21.81
C ALA A 2 -6.71 8.84 20.63
N PRO A 3 -6.66 10.04 20.04
CA PRO A 3 -5.66 10.37 19.04
C PRO A 3 -4.26 10.20 19.63
N SER A 4 -3.34 9.59 18.88
CA SER A 4 -1.93 9.62 19.26
C SER A 4 -1.47 11.07 19.30
N SER A 5 -0.56 11.41 20.22
CA SER A 5 0.09 12.73 20.27
C SER A 5 1.12 12.92 19.14
N TYR A 6 1.06 12.09 18.09
CA TYR A 6 1.99 12.04 16.98
C TYR A 6 1.33 12.61 15.71
N PRO A 7 2.06 13.38 14.87
CA PRO A 7 3.49 13.70 14.97
C PRO A 7 3.81 14.68 16.10
N LEU A 8 4.90 14.36 16.81
CA LEU A 8 5.31 15.05 18.04
C LEU A 8 5.89 16.46 17.81
N ALA A 9 6.19 16.88 16.57
CA ALA A 9 6.74 18.23 16.34
C ALA A 9 6.70 18.77 14.90
N ALA A 10 6.55 17.95 13.85
CA ALA A 10 6.33 18.40 12.48
C ALA A 10 5.79 17.24 11.64
N ALA A 11 4.49 17.23 11.35
CA ALA A 11 3.98 16.38 10.29
C ALA A 11 4.67 16.79 8.98
N CYS A 12 5.20 15.84 8.21
CA CYS A 12 5.34 16.13 6.79
C CYS A 12 3.93 16.20 6.16
N GLY A 13 3.79 16.92 5.05
CA GLY A 13 2.47 17.12 4.46
C GLY A 13 1.83 15.78 4.09
N ASN A 14 0.54 15.66 4.43
CA ASN A 14 -0.29 14.48 4.20
C ASN A 14 0.19 13.19 4.88
N GLU A 15 0.89 13.31 6.02
CA GLU A 15 1.20 12.18 6.90
C GLU A 15 -0.08 11.53 7.47
N TRP A 16 -0.06 10.21 7.65
CA TRP A 16 -1.16 9.46 8.26
C TRP A 16 -1.55 9.98 9.64
N GLN A 17 -2.79 9.69 10.03
CA GLN A 17 -3.23 9.83 11.41
C GLN A 17 -2.89 8.57 12.19
N TYR A 18 -2.30 8.70 13.38
CA TYR A 18 -1.91 7.56 14.20
C TYR A 18 -2.82 7.41 15.43
N LEU A 19 -3.27 6.18 15.71
CA LEU A 19 -4.08 5.85 16.88
C LEU A 19 -3.45 4.72 17.70
N ASN A 20 -3.67 4.74 19.01
CA ASN A 20 -3.31 3.67 19.95
C ASN A 20 -1.80 3.32 20.02
N PHE A 21 -0.91 4.23 19.64
CA PHE A 21 0.52 4.14 19.91
C PHE A 21 0.85 4.74 21.30
N ASP A 22 1.56 3.98 22.14
CA ASP A 22 2.09 4.46 23.42
C ASP A 22 3.44 5.15 23.23
N THR A 23 3.47 6.48 23.26
CA THR A 23 4.71 7.25 23.08
C THR A 23 5.73 7.09 24.22
N SER A 24 5.37 6.40 25.31
CA SER A 24 6.30 5.98 26.36
C SER A 24 6.94 4.60 26.11
N SER A 25 6.39 3.83 25.18
CA SER A 25 6.93 2.55 24.70
C SER A 25 8.03 2.80 23.66
N GLY A 26 9.22 2.24 23.90
CA GLY A 26 10.31 2.31 22.92
C GLY A 26 9.99 1.60 21.61
N THR A 27 9.16 0.55 21.66
CA THR A 27 8.72 -0.19 20.46
C THR A 27 7.78 0.65 19.62
N ASP A 28 6.73 1.21 20.22
CA ASP A 28 5.74 2.03 19.52
C ASP A 28 6.39 3.30 18.96
N MET A 29 7.34 3.89 19.69
CA MET A 29 8.13 5.02 19.20
C MET A 29 9.02 4.65 18.00
N ASN A 30 9.59 3.43 17.96
CA ASN A 30 10.31 2.95 16.79
C ASN A 30 9.36 2.75 15.61
N HIS A 31 8.20 2.11 15.81
CA HIS A 31 7.18 1.92 14.78
C HIS A 31 6.70 3.25 14.20
N LEU A 32 6.36 4.22 15.05
CA LEU A 32 6.01 5.59 14.64
C LEU A 32 7.14 6.25 13.86
N GLY A 33 8.39 6.08 14.30
CA GLY A 33 9.57 6.59 13.59
C GLY A 33 9.71 6.01 12.19
N THR A 34 9.53 4.71 12.03
CA THR A 34 9.53 4.04 10.72
C THR A 34 8.40 4.54 9.83
N LEU A 35 7.15 4.58 10.32
CA LEU A 35 6.01 5.08 9.52
C LEU A 35 6.20 6.55 9.10
N HIS A 36 6.70 7.37 10.01
CA HIS A 36 7.05 8.76 9.71
C HIS A 36 8.13 8.85 8.64
N ASN A 37 9.19 8.05 8.74
CA ASN A 37 10.27 8.05 7.75
C ASN A 37 9.78 7.62 6.36
N LEU A 38 8.86 6.64 6.26
CA LEU A 38 8.31 6.20 4.97
C LEU A 38 7.64 7.34 4.20
N ILE A 39 6.89 8.20 4.88
CA ILE A 39 6.26 9.36 4.26
C ILE A 39 7.25 10.51 4.10
N CYS A 40 7.94 10.89 5.18
CA CYS A 40 8.69 12.14 5.23
C CYS A 40 10.05 12.09 4.50
N SER A 41 10.63 10.90 4.31
CA SER A 41 11.78 10.73 3.41
C SER A 41 11.39 10.84 1.94
N GLY A 42 10.10 10.66 1.63
CA GLY A 42 9.55 10.60 0.28
C GLY A 42 9.64 9.21 -0.36
N GLU A 43 10.05 8.18 0.37
CA GLU A 43 10.15 6.80 -0.11
C GLU A 43 8.82 6.26 -0.65
N LEU A 44 7.76 6.33 0.16
CA LEU A 44 6.43 5.86 -0.25
C LEU A 44 5.94 6.58 -1.51
N ARG A 45 6.19 7.89 -1.57
CA ARG A 45 5.86 8.72 -2.75
C ARG A 45 6.70 8.35 -3.97
N ALA A 46 7.97 7.97 -3.80
CA ALA A 46 8.84 7.57 -4.90
C ALA A 46 8.31 6.31 -5.59
N TYR A 47 7.94 5.28 -4.82
CA TYR A 47 7.32 4.06 -5.36
C TYR A 47 6.04 4.36 -6.12
N LEU A 48 5.12 5.10 -5.50
CA LEU A 48 3.86 5.49 -6.14
C LEU A 48 4.10 6.31 -7.42
N SER A 49 5.13 7.18 -7.45
CA SER A 49 5.47 7.97 -8.63
C SER A 49 6.04 7.11 -9.76
N TRP A 50 6.91 6.14 -9.45
CA TRP A 50 7.42 5.20 -10.45
C TRP A 50 6.33 4.28 -11.00
N GLY A 51 5.44 3.80 -10.14
CA GLY A 51 4.23 3.06 -10.54
C GLY A 51 3.35 3.92 -11.46
N TYR A 52 3.00 5.13 -11.05
CA TYR A 52 2.20 6.05 -11.84
C TYR A 52 2.82 6.34 -13.20
N LYS A 53 4.13 6.62 -13.25
CA LYS A 53 4.83 6.87 -14.51
C LYS A 53 4.78 5.66 -15.41
N SER A 54 4.99 4.47 -14.85
CA SER A 54 4.92 3.21 -15.60
C SER A 54 3.53 2.95 -16.16
N ALA A 55 2.47 3.20 -15.38
CA ALA A 55 1.08 3.12 -15.81
C ALA A 55 0.73 4.17 -16.87
N THR A 56 1.23 5.40 -16.72
CA THR A 56 1.01 6.48 -17.71
C THR A 56 1.65 6.15 -19.06
N ASP A 57 2.86 5.58 -19.04
CA ASP A 57 3.61 5.20 -20.23
C ASP A 57 3.20 3.85 -20.82
N GLU A 58 2.42 3.06 -20.07
CA GLU A 58 2.08 1.66 -20.38
C GLU A 58 3.34 0.85 -20.75
N ASN A 59 4.41 1.03 -19.96
CA ASN A 59 5.70 0.41 -20.22
C ASN A 59 5.69 -1.11 -19.94
N ASN A 60 6.81 -1.78 -20.16
CA ASN A 60 6.89 -3.23 -19.98
C ASN A 60 6.68 -3.68 -18.53
N ILE A 61 7.05 -2.85 -17.54
CA ILE A 61 6.83 -3.15 -16.12
C ILE A 61 5.34 -3.08 -15.79
N PHE A 62 4.65 -2.04 -16.27
CA PHE A 62 3.20 -1.94 -16.12
C PHE A 62 2.49 -3.17 -16.71
N LYS A 63 2.90 -3.60 -17.90
CA LYS A 63 2.37 -4.79 -18.58
C LYS A 63 2.64 -6.12 -17.86
N CYS A 64 3.51 -6.13 -16.84
CA CYS A 64 3.69 -7.31 -15.97
C CYS A 64 2.59 -7.43 -14.91
N PHE A 65 1.87 -6.35 -14.60
CA PHE A 65 0.87 -6.33 -13.54
C PHE A 65 -0.51 -5.86 -13.97
N PHE A 66 -0.66 -5.14 -15.08
CA PHE A 66 -1.95 -4.66 -15.56
C PHE A 66 -2.07 -4.81 -17.08
N GLU A 67 -3.32 -4.88 -17.55
CA GLU A 67 -3.61 -4.76 -18.97
C GLU A 67 -3.75 -3.29 -19.35
N ALA A 68 -3.50 -2.99 -20.63
CA ALA A 68 -3.83 -1.67 -21.14
C ALA A 68 -5.36 -1.56 -21.22
N ASP A 69 -5.93 -0.71 -20.37
CA ASP A 69 -7.36 -0.40 -20.35
C ASP A 69 -7.56 1.07 -20.75
N ASP A 70 -8.60 1.32 -21.55
CA ASP A 70 -9.05 2.65 -21.96
C ASP A 70 -9.43 3.52 -20.74
N GLU A 71 -9.91 2.91 -19.65
CA GLU A 71 -10.29 3.61 -18.42
C GLU A 71 -9.08 4.09 -17.60
N LYS A 72 -7.87 3.56 -17.88
CA LYS A 72 -6.61 3.90 -17.20
C LYS A 72 -6.72 3.90 -15.66
N VAL A 73 -7.49 2.97 -15.10
CA VAL A 73 -7.74 2.87 -13.65
C VAL A 73 -6.43 2.93 -12.85
N PRO A 74 -5.37 2.17 -13.19
CA PRO A 74 -4.13 2.24 -12.40
C PRO A 74 -3.48 3.63 -12.36
N VAL A 75 -3.58 4.40 -13.45
CA VAL A 75 -3.08 5.78 -13.50
C VAL A 75 -3.84 6.66 -12.51
N SER A 76 -5.16 6.50 -12.43
CA SER A 76 -5.99 7.27 -11.48
C SER A 76 -5.67 6.92 -10.03
N ILE A 77 -5.58 5.63 -9.68
CA ILE A 77 -5.29 5.16 -8.32
C ILE A 77 -3.90 5.63 -7.88
N LEU A 78 -2.87 5.32 -8.66
CA LEU A 78 -1.48 5.70 -8.34
C LEU A 78 -1.30 7.22 -8.33
N GLY A 79 -2.05 7.92 -9.20
CA GLY A 79 -2.10 9.38 -9.25
C GLY A 79 -2.69 10.01 -7.99
N LEU A 80 -3.78 9.43 -7.46
CA LEU A 80 -4.42 9.85 -6.24
C LEU A 80 -3.50 9.67 -5.02
N LEU A 81 -2.85 8.50 -4.92
CA LEU A 81 -1.96 8.17 -3.81
C LEU A 81 -0.65 8.97 -3.85
N GLN A 82 0.01 9.13 -5.01
CA GLN A 82 1.26 9.90 -5.07
C GLN A 82 1.05 11.42 -4.87
N GLY A 83 -0.15 11.93 -5.21
CA GLY A 83 -0.48 13.35 -5.23
C GLY A 83 -0.16 14.09 -6.53
N THR A 84 -0.85 15.21 -6.79
CA THR A 84 -0.75 15.96 -8.05
C THR A 84 0.28 17.10 -8.04
N ASP A 85 0.93 17.37 -6.92
CA ASP A 85 1.77 18.56 -6.79
C ASP A 85 3.19 18.33 -7.38
N VAL A 86 3.35 18.80 -8.62
CA VAL A 86 4.62 18.93 -9.34
C VAL A 86 5.62 19.87 -8.67
N SER A 87 5.22 20.63 -7.63
CA SER A 87 6.11 21.51 -6.87
C SER A 87 6.79 20.84 -5.66
N GLY A 88 6.47 19.57 -5.38
CA GLY A 88 7.32 18.64 -4.65
C GLY A 88 7.40 18.87 -3.14
N THR A 89 6.78 17.95 -2.37
CA THR A 89 7.30 17.42 -1.09
C THR A 89 6.35 16.40 -0.46
N PHE A 90 5.06 16.39 -0.80
CA PHE A 90 4.05 15.62 -0.08
C PHE A 90 3.45 14.50 -0.91
N ILE A 91 3.10 13.42 -0.23
CA ILE A 91 2.26 12.34 -0.76
C ILE A 91 0.82 12.87 -0.97
N GLY A 92 -0.05 12.13 -1.67
CA GLY A 92 -1.41 12.59 -1.96
C GLY A 92 -2.24 12.90 -0.72
N ASP A 93 -3.10 13.92 -0.80
CA ASP A 93 -3.96 14.38 0.31
C ASP A 93 -4.84 13.25 0.87
N VAL A 94 -5.23 12.28 0.03
CA VAL A 94 -6.01 11.10 0.46
C VAL A 94 -5.30 10.33 1.56
N VAL A 95 -3.97 10.26 1.51
CA VAL A 95 -3.13 9.51 2.46
C VAL A 95 -3.17 10.14 3.84
N GLY A 96 -3.18 11.48 3.92
CA GLY A 96 -3.31 12.20 5.20
C GLY A 96 -4.69 12.04 5.86
N GLY A 97 -5.69 11.59 5.10
CA GLY A 97 -7.00 11.21 5.61
C GLY A 97 -7.05 9.81 6.21
N MET A 98 -6.06 8.95 5.92
CA MET A 98 -6.04 7.56 6.38
C MET A 98 -5.52 7.44 7.81
N ILE A 99 -5.95 6.37 8.49
CA ILE A 99 -5.65 6.13 9.90
C ILE A 99 -4.83 4.85 10.02
N ILE A 100 -3.64 4.93 10.63
CA ILE A 100 -2.91 3.76 11.14
C ILE A 100 -3.27 3.55 12.61
N ASP A 101 -3.85 2.40 12.93
CA ASP A 101 -4.25 2.02 14.29
C ASP A 101 -3.36 0.88 14.81
N ASN A 102 -2.64 1.12 15.89
CA ASN A 102 -1.74 0.12 16.50
C ASN A 102 -2.49 -0.98 17.28
N ASN A 103 -3.81 -0.84 17.48
CA ASN A 103 -4.62 -1.90 18.06
C ASN A 103 -5.06 -2.87 16.97
N ASP A 104 -4.87 -4.17 17.18
CA ASP A 104 -5.43 -5.21 16.30
C ASP A 104 -6.95 -5.33 16.55
N PHE A 105 -7.70 -4.42 15.95
CA PHE A 105 -9.14 -4.25 16.20
C PHE A 105 -10.02 -5.32 15.53
N ALA A 106 -9.55 -5.95 14.46
CA ALA A 106 -10.21 -7.07 13.78
C ALA A 106 -9.68 -8.46 14.23
N GLY A 107 -8.49 -8.53 14.82
CA GLY A 107 -7.88 -9.78 15.29
C GLY A 107 -7.14 -10.57 14.20
N GLU A 108 -6.81 -9.93 13.08
CA GLU A 108 -6.24 -10.57 11.89
C GLU A 108 -4.72 -10.83 12.02
N CYS A 109 -4.03 -10.24 13.01
CA CYS A 109 -2.59 -10.45 13.20
C CYS A 109 -2.26 -11.69 14.05
N ALA A 110 -3.26 -12.40 14.57
CA ALA A 110 -3.05 -13.53 15.49
C ALA A 110 -2.39 -14.75 14.83
N THR A 111 -2.49 -14.89 13.51
CA THR A 111 -1.97 -16.04 12.75
C THR A 111 -0.47 -15.98 12.50
N GLY A 112 0.14 -14.79 12.60
CA GLY A 112 1.59 -14.56 12.48
C GLY A 112 2.14 -14.55 11.06
N ASP A 113 1.29 -14.74 10.05
CA ASP A 113 1.59 -14.66 8.61
C ASP A 113 0.95 -13.45 7.92
N THR A 114 0.06 -12.74 8.60
CA THR A 114 -0.51 -11.46 8.14
C THR A 114 0.50 -10.33 8.29
N TYR A 115 0.69 -9.54 7.23
CA TYR A 115 1.55 -8.35 7.24
C TYR A 115 0.78 -7.07 7.62
N GLY A 116 -0.45 -6.93 7.16
CA GLY A 116 -1.33 -5.82 7.50
C GLY A 116 -2.76 -6.17 7.18
N TYR A 117 -3.67 -5.28 7.55
CA TYR A 117 -5.04 -5.29 7.02
C TYR A 117 -5.64 -3.89 7.08
N THR A 118 -6.67 -3.70 6.26
CA THR A 118 -7.48 -2.49 6.23
C THR A 118 -8.95 -2.87 6.39
N ASP A 119 -9.61 -2.34 7.41
CA ASP A 119 -11.02 -2.64 7.69
C ASP A 119 -11.71 -1.50 8.46
N VAL A 120 -13.02 -1.55 8.55
CA VAL A 120 -13.85 -0.63 9.32
C VAL A 120 -13.90 -1.08 10.78
N ASP A 121 -13.33 -0.27 11.68
CA ASP A 121 -13.40 -0.56 13.11
C ASP A 121 -14.86 -0.48 13.60
N PRO A 122 -15.44 -1.58 14.13
CA PRO A 122 -16.83 -1.60 14.58
C PRO A 122 -17.10 -0.67 15.77
N LEU A 123 -16.08 -0.22 16.50
CA LEU A 123 -16.21 0.66 17.66
C LEU A 123 -16.48 2.12 17.28
N ASP A 124 -15.98 2.57 16.14
CA ASP A 124 -16.12 3.97 15.71
C ASP A 124 -16.53 4.17 14.24
N SER A 125 -16.75 3.07 13.51
CA SER A 125 -17.18 3.04 12.11
C SER A 125 -16.26 3.80 11.16
N ARG A 126 -14.97 3.91 11.52
CA ARG A 126 -13.94 4.46 10.64
C ARG A 126 -13.11 3.32 10.07
N GLU A 127 -12.83 3.43 8.78
CA GLU A 127 -11.82 2.63 8.11
C GLU A 127 -10.44 2.95 8.69
N LYS A 128 -9.61 1.92 8.89
CA LYS A 128 -8.27 2.01 9.47
C LYS A 128 -7.38 0.92 8.91
N ILE A 129 -6.09 1.21 8.87
CA ILE A 129 -5.04 0.27 8.54
C ILE A 129 -4.39 -0.18 9.84
N HIS A 130 -4.09 -1.47 9.96
CA HIS A 130 -3.26 -2.01 11.02
C HIS A 130 -2.06 -2.74 10.42
N ILE A 131 -0.88 -2.51 10.98
CA ILE A 131 0.37 -3.15 10.54
C ILE A 131 0.78 -4.21 11.56
N CYS A 132 0.73 -5.47 11.13
CA CYS A 132 1.00 -6.63 11.98
C CYS A 132 2.50 -6.81 12.30
N GLN A 133 2.79 -7.63 13.32
CA GLN A 133 4.14 -7.85 13.83
C GLN A 133 5.19 -8.26 12.77
N PRO A 134 4.89 -9.16 11.81
CA PRO A 134 5.88 -9.61 10.81
C PRO A 134 6.42 -8.46 9.96
N THR A 135 5.60 -7.46 9.66
CA THR A 135 5.96 -6.32 8.80
C THR A 135 7.07 -5.48 9.40
N TRP A 136 7.11 -5.30 10.73
CA TRP A 136 8.17 -4.51 11.39
C TRP A 136 9.57 -5.14 11.30
N SER A 137 9.68 -6.38 10.81
CA SER A 137 10.97 -7.04 10.54
C SER A 137 11.42 -6.90 9.08
N LEU A 138 10.56 -6.35 8.22
CA LEU A 138 10.88 -6.08 6.82
C LEU A 138 11.75 -4.83 6.71
N PRO A 139 12.58 -4.71 5.66
CA PRO A 139 13.26 -3.46 5.36
C PRO A 139 12.25 -2.32 5.14
N GLU A 140 12.61 -1.10 5.57
CA GLU A 140 11.81 0.10 5.30
C GLU A 140 11.69 0.33 3.78
N GLY A 141 12.74 -0.04 3.04
CA GLY A 141 12.96 0.31 1.64
C GLY A 141 13.82 -0.66 0.84
N PHE A 142 13.88 -0.44 -0.47
CA PHE A 142 14.74 -1.19 -1.38
C PHE A 142 16.21 -0.77 -1.22
N ASP A 143 17.06 -1.70 -0.83
CA ASP A 143 18.51 -1.50 -0.78
C ASP A 143 19.17 -1.97 -2.09
N GLU A 144 19.54 -1.00 -2.94
CA GLU A 144 20.28 -1.24 -4.18
C GLU A 144 21.65 -1.90 -3.95
N SER A 145 22.25 -1.76 -2.76
CA SER A 145 23.59 -2.30 -2.47
C SER A 145 23.58 -3.82 -2.25
N THR A 146 22.42 -4.39 -2.00
CA THR A 146 22.19 -5.84 -1.85
C THR A 146 21.41 -6.46 -3.01
N SER A 147 20.85 -5.63 -3.90
CA SER A 147 19.94 -6.04 -4.97
C SER A 147 20.50 -5.71 -6.36
N THR A 148 20.94 -6.72 -7.13
CA THR A 148 21.50 -6.49 -8.47
C THR A 148 20.40 -6.34 -9.53
N CYS A 149 20.53 -5.40 -10.48
CA CYS A 149 19.59 -5.25 -11.60
C CYS A 149 19.41 -6.51 -12.46
N SER A 150 20.36 -7.45 -12.42
CA SER A 150 20.23 -8.78 -13.05
C SER A 150 19.18 -9.69 -12.39
N ALA A 151 18.76 -9.40 -11.16
CA ALA A 151 17.65 -10.09 -10.48
C ALA A 151 16.27 -9.57 -10.91
N ILE A 152 16.21 -8.39 -11.54
CA ILE A 152 14.96 -7.73 -11.99
C ILE A 152 14.58 -8.16 -13.42
N ALA A 153 15.53 -8.72 -14.18
CA ALA A 153 15.47 -8.76 -15.64
C ALA A 153 14.51 -9.81 -16.23
N ASP A 154 14.21 -10.91 -15.52
CA ASP A 154 13.38 -11.99 -16.10
C ASP A 154 12.12 -12.32 -15.28
N HIS A 155 12.11 -12.05 -13.97
CA HIS A 155 10.94 -12.01 -13.11
C HIS A 155 11.33 -11.10 -11.93
N PRO A 156 10.50 -10.15 -11.45
CA PRO A 156 10.76 -9.49 -10.19
C PRO A 156 10.53 -10.55 -9.08
N THR A 157 11.56 -11.36 -8.80
CA THR A 157 11.48 -12.46 -7.84
C THR A 157 11.52 -11.89 -6.43
N GLU A 158 10.41 -11.95 -5.68
CA GLU A 158 10.31 -12.15 -4.21
C GLU A 158 11.27 -11.33 -3.28
N MET A 159 11.95 -10.33 -3.80
CA MET A 159 12.97 -9.50 -3.16
C MET A 159 12.45 -8.07 -3.31
N VAL A 160 11.83 -7.46 -2.32
CA VAL A 160 11.79 -7.69 -0.89
C VAL A 160 10.45 -7.08 -0.48
N ASP A 161 9.54 -7.82 0.16
CA ASP A 161 8.40 -7.15 0.79
C ASP A 161 8.99 -6.10 1.74
N THR A 162 8.74 -4.82 1.46
CA THR A 162 9.15 -3.73 2.35
C THR A 162 7.93 -3.25 3.11
N ILE A 163 8.17 -2.57 4.22
CA ILE A 163 7.08 -1.90 4.95
C ILE A 163 6.36 -0.91 4.01
N ALA A 164 7.08 -0.27 3.08
CA ALA A 164 6.48 0.61 2.09
C ALA A 164 5.51 -0.11 1.15
N LEU A 165 5.86 -1.30 0.64
CA LEU A 165 4.98 -2.06 -0.26
C LEU A 165 3.73 -2.57 0.46
N VAL A 166 3.89 -3.07 1.69
CA VAL A 166 2.75 -3.43 2.56
C VAL A 166 1.87 -2.20 2.80
N ALA A 167 2.46 -1.04 3.09
CA ALA A 167 1.67 0.18 3.26
C ALA A 167 0.91 0.57 1.99
N ILE A 168 1.53 0.48 0.80
CA ILE A 168 0.86 0.77 -0.49
C ILE A 168 -0.31 -0.18 -0.69
N HIS A 169 -0.11 -1.48 -0.48
CA HIS A 169 -1.14 -2.50 -0.55
C HIS A 169 -2.35 -2.12 0.30
N GLU A 170 -2.14 -1.88 1.60
CA GLU A 170 -3.21 -1.53 2.54
C GLU A 170 -3.90 -0.20 2.19
N MET A 171 -3.13 0.80 1.74
CA MET A 171 -3.69 2.06 1.27
C MET A 171 -4.64 1.88 0.10
N THR A 172 -4.44 0.88 -0.77
CA THR A 172 -5.35 0.65 -1.91
C THR A 172 -6.71 0.09 -1.48
N HIS A 173 -6.78 -0.62 -0.36
CA HIS A 173 -8.05 -1.12 0.19
C HIS A 173 -8.96 0.00 0.70
N TYR A 174 -8.39 1.16 1.04
CA TYR A 174 -9.17 2.28 1.56
C TYR A 174 -10.28 2.68 0.59
N SER A 175 -11.51 2.77 1.08
CA SER A 175 -12.70 3.09 0.29
C SER A 175 -12.63 4.41 -0.48
N THR A 176 -11.76 5.33 -0.06
CA THR A 176 -11.51 6.62 -0.71
C THR A 176 -10.57 6.53 -1.91
N VAL A 177 -9.94 5.38 -2.14
CA VAL A 177 -8.93 5.18 -3.19
C VAL A 177 -9.51 4.56 -4.45
N GLY A 178 -10.60 3.78 -4.37
CA GLY A 178 -11.22 3.11 -5.52
C GLY A 178 -11.62 4.04 -6.70
N PRO A 179 -11.76 3.50 -7.93
CA PRO A 179 -12.03 4.30 -9.12
C PRO A 179 -13.35 5.08 -9.02
N ALA A 180 -13.29 6.38 -9.28
CA ALA A 180 -14.46 7.27 -9.20
C ALA A 180 -15.61 6.90 -10.16
N SER A 181 -15.32 6.16 -11.24
CA SER A 181 -16.31 5.64 -12.21
C SER A 181 -17.14 4.48 -11.65
N ALA A 182 -16.69 3.84 -10.57
CA ALA A 182 -17.39 2.79 -9.86
C ALA A 182 -17.18 2.99 -8.36
N PHE A 183 -17.98 3.88 -7.76
CA PHE A 183 -18.05 4.16 -6.31
C PHE A 183 -18.28 2.90 -5.41
N GLU A 184 -18.40 1.71 -6.00
CA GLU A 184 -18.59 0.41 -5.34
C GLU A 184 -17.48 -0.62 -5.65
N ALA A 185 -16.53 -0.34 -6.56
CA ALA A 185 -15.43 -1.24 -6.88
C ALA A 185 -14.27 -1.02 -5.90
N LEU A 186 -14.33 -1.69 -4.74
CA LEU A 186 -13.22 -1.73 -3.80
C LEU A 186 -12.05 -2.50 -4.43
N ILE A 187 -10.83 -1.99 -4.30
CA ILE A 187 -9.63 -2.79 -4.52
C ILE A 187 -9.52 -3.72 -3.32
N THR A 188 -9.47 -5.02 -3.56
CA THR A 188 -9.48 -6.05 -2.50
C THR A 188 -8.38 -7.06 -2.78
N ASP A 189 -8.21 -8.01 -1.86
CA ASP A 189 -7.34 -9.15 -2.12
C ASP A 189 -8.05 -10.16 -3.02
N GLN A 190 -7.74 -10.12 -4.31
CA GLN A 190 -8.39 -10.97 -5.29
C GLN A 190 -7.98 -12.42 -5.13
N LEU A 191 -8.89 -13.31 -5.46
CA LEU A 191 -8.63 -14.75 -5.51
C LEU A 191 -8.14 -15.14 -6.90
N LYS A 192 -7.31 -16.19 -6.99
CA LYS A 192 -7.16 -16.92 -8.25
C LYS A 192 -8.23 -18.00 -8.38
N PHE A 193 -8.28 -18.62 -9.56
CA PHE A 193 -9.13 -19.80 -9.82
C PHE A 193 -8.90 -20.97 -8.86
N ASP A 194 -7.75 -21.06 -8.20
CA ASP A 194 -7.48 -22.08 -7.18
C ASP A 194 -8.11 -21.76 -5.81
N GLY A 195 -8.80 -20.62 -5.70
CA GLY A 195 -9.45 -20.16 -4.47
C GLY A 195 -8.47 -19.59 -3.44
N GLN A 196 -7.20 -19.38 -3.79
CA GLN A 196 -6.22 -18.73 -2.93
C GLN A 196 -5.99 -17.29 -3.37
N LYS A 197 -5.69 -16.41 -2.41
CA LYS A 197 -5.38 -14.99 -2.66
C LYS A 197 -4.26 -14.84 -3.68
N ALA A 198 -4.32 -13.79 -4.49
CA ALA A 198 -3.33 -13.48 -5.51
C ALA A 198 -2.11 -12.75 -4.92
N TYR A 199 -1.63 -13.19 -3.75
CA TYR A 199 -0.52 -12.56 -3.06
C TYR A 199 0.84 -12.86 -3.68
N GLY A 200 1.70 -11.85 -3.70
CA GLY A 200 3.03 -11.88 -4.27
C GLY A 200 3.03 -11.75 -5.79
N ILE A 201 4.18 -11.35 -6.31
CA ILE A 201 4.38 -10.92 -7.70
C ILE A 201 3.91 -11.97 -8.72
N GLU A 202 4.23 -13.26 -8.52
CA GLU A 202 3.82 -14.32 -9.45
C GLU A 202 2.29 -14.47 -9.50
N ARG A 203 1.63 -14.37 -8.35
CA ARG A 203 0.19 -14.56 -8.28
C ARG A 203 -0.53 -13.30 -8.80
N ALA A 204 -0.12 -12.12 -8.37
CA ALA A 204 -0.63 -10.84 -8.86
C ALA A 204 -0.51 -10.71 -10.40
N ALA A 205 0.68 -10.94 -10.97
CA ALA A 205 0.91 -10.90 -12.42
C ALA A 205 0.04 -11.90 -13.19
N GLY A 206 -0.17 -13.09 -12.61
CA GLY A 206 -0.99 -14.11 -13.25
C GLY A 206 -2.50 -13.84 -13.22
N LEU A 207 -2.97 -12.68 -12.73
CA LEU A 207 -4.34 -12.19 -12.96
C LEU A 207 -4.52 -11.57 -14.35
N ILE A 208 -3.44 -11.15 -15.02
CA ILE A 208 -3.49 -10.64 -16.40
C ILE A 208 -4.00 -11.74 -17.34
N GLY A 209 -4.86 -11.37 -18.28
CA GLY A 209 -5.43 -12.26 -19.30
C GLY A 209 -6.53 -13.17 -18.77
N GLN A 210 -6.98 -13.00 -17.53
CA GLN A 210 -8.14 -13.71 -17.01
C GLN A 210 -9.43 -12.95 -17.38
N ASP A 211 -10.26 -13.57 -18.23
CA ASP A 211 -11.54 -13.01 -18.68
C ASP A 211 -12.65 -13.25 -17.64
N HIS A 212 -12.39 -12.85 -16.39
CA HIS A 212 -13.35 -12.93 -15.30
C HIS A 212 -13.45 -11.55 -14.65
N GLU A 213 -14.60 -10.89 -14.79
CA GLU A 213 -14.81 -9.51 -14.32
C GLU A 213 -14.50 -9.32 -12.83
N GLU A 214 -14.66 -10.38 -12.03
CA GLU A 214 -14.36 -10.36 -10.59
C GLU A 214 -12.88 -10.57 -10.25
N LEU A 215 -12.04 -11.08 -11.17
CA LEU A 215 -10.64 -11.46 -10.91
C LEU A 215 -9.65 -10.62 -11.76
N ARG A 216 -9.91 -9.31 -11.86
CA ARG A 216 -9.09 -8.41 -12.66
C ARG A 216 -7.93 -7.85 -11.83
N ALA A 217 -6.81 -7.61 -12.49
CA ALA A 217 -5.61 -7.04 -11.87
C ALA A 217 -5.87 -5.66 -11.26
N GLU A 218 -6.71 -4.85 -11.90
CA GLU A 218 -7.13 -3.52 -11.43
C GLU A 218 -7.92 -3.56 -10.11
N GLY A 219 -8.44 -4.73 -9.75
CA GLY A 219 -9.15 -4.95 -8.49
C GLY A 219 -8.30 -5.56 -7.38
N ASN A 220 -7.00 -5.82 -7.61
CA ASN A 220 -6.11 -6.51 -6.67
C ASN A 220 -5.05 -5.56 -6.09
N ALA A 221 -4.99 -5.44 -4.76
CA ALA A 221 -4.05 -4.56 -4.06
C ALA A 221 -2.58 -4.88 -4.37
N ASP A 222 -2.24 -6.17 -4.45
CA ASP A 222 -0.89 -6.66 -4.74
C ASP A 222 -0.41 -6.43 -6.18
N ASN A 223 -1.28 -5.99 -7.10
CA ASN A 223 -0.82 -5.54 -8.42
C ASN A 223 -0.32 -4.09 -8.36
N TYR A 224 -0.77 -3.30 -7.37
CA TYR A 224 -0.35 -1.92 -7.16
C TYR A 224 0.93 -1.80 -6.32
N ALA A 225 1.10 -2.69 -5.34
CA ALA A 225 2.33 -2.85 -4.57
C ALA A 225 3.44 -3.45 -5.44
#